data_AF-A0A2M7BEK3-F1
#
_entry.id   AF-A0A2M7BEK3-F1
#
_cell.length_a   1.000
_cell.length_b   1.000
_cell.length_c   1.000
_cell.angle_alpha   90.00
_cell.angle_beta   90.00
_cell.angle_gamma   90.00
#
_symmetry.space_group_name_H-M   'P 1'
#
loop_
_entity.id
_entity.type
_entity.pdbx_description
1 polymer ?
#
loop_
_entity_poly.entity_id
_entity_poly.type
_entity_poly.pdbx_seq_one_letter_code
_entity_poly.pdbx_strand_id
1 'polypeptide(L)'
;MKLQRLKEIICVKPEPPETTPLLSKIILEANAVRTVQEYLFTPSLRAHFQMVFECAVHRRGQGFWVQAEYGAGKTHFLGTLVNLLIWRDEALWKAVRDDDLRKTYAHPLSKVRMFPVAFSLRGMGAADGADSLMRILEEQIRESLRTIRPDLDEKIPITSEELADHWYRTESTDWEKAGARSFFEKENKASPEEYRKANGVKAFGRELVRSGLPQGKLKGKFKERFSWIYEQITKLGEYDGLLFVVDEFRSWQDRHVQGTAAYAEDEEVLETLAYVLPTNHHNIL
;
A
#
# COMPACT_ATOMS: atom_id res chain seq x y z
N MET A 1 20.06 16.80 53.25
CA MET A 1 18.90 16.75 52.33
C MET A 1 18.99 15.48 51.49
N LYS A 2 18.02 14.57 51.58
CA LYS A 2 17.95 13.40 50.68
C LYS A 2 17.29 13.85 49.38
N LEU A 3 18.02 13.80 48.27
CA LEU A 3 17.45 13.98 46.92
C LEU A 3 16.49 12.82 46.63
N GLN A 4 15.25 13.13 46.28
CA GLN A 4 14.26 12.14 45.85
C GLN A 4 14.71 11.49 44.53
N ARG A 5 14.35 10.22 44.33
CA ARG A 5 14.75 9.47 43.13
C ARG A 5 13.99 10.02 41.93
N LEU A 6 14.67 10.25 40.81
CA LEU A 6 14.08 10.80 39.57
C LEU A 6 12.77 10.13 39.12
N LYS A 7 12.63 8.82 39.34
CA LYS A 7 11.41 8.04 39.04
C LYS A 7 10.18 8.41 39.90
N GLU A 8 10.38 9.09 41.02
CA GLU A 8 9.33 9.60 41.92
C GLU A 8 8.93 11.04 41.55
N ILE A 9 9.71 11.68 40.67
CA ILE A 9 9.50 13.04 40.15
C ILE A 9 8.97 12.99 38.72
N ILE A 10 9.41 12.00 37.94
CA ILE A 10 9.03 11.78 36.54
C ILE A 10 8.22 10.48 36.46
N CYS A 11 6.90 10.61 36.35
CA CYS A 11 6.04 9.52 35.89
C CYS A 11 5.86 9.63 34.37
N VAL A 12 6.01 8.52 33.66
CA VAL A 12 5.57 8.42 32.28
C VAL A 12 4.08 8.71 32.28
N LYS A 13 3.67 9.79 31.59
CA LYS A 13 2.26 10.08 31.38
C LYS A 13 1.65 8.84 30.72
N PRO A 14 0.62 8.21 31.32
CA PRO A 14 -0.06 7.10 30.65
C PRO A 14 -0.47 7.58 29.27
N GLU A 15 -0.27 6.74 28.25
CA GLU A 15 -0.64 7.11 26.89
C GLU A 15 -2.09 7.62 26.91
N PRO A 16 -2.35 8.82 26.38
CA PRO A 16 -3.71 9.31 26.32
C PRO A 16 -4.56 8.27 25.59
N PRO A 17 -5.83 8.06 26.01
CA PRO A 17 -6.71 7.13 25.30
C PRO A 17 -6.68 7.46 23.81
N GLU A 18 -6.54 6.43 22.97
CA GLU A 18 -6.45 6.54 21.51
C GLU A 18 -7.73 7.21 20.99
N THR A 19 -7.76 8.54 20.93
CA THR A 19 -8.96 9.31 20.54
C THR A 19 -9.22 9.23 19.04
N THR A 20 -8.20 8.86 18.27
CA THR A 20 -8.28 8.59 16.84
C THR A 20 -8.01 7.10 16.62
N PRO A 21 -8.98 6.32 16.12
CA PRO A 21 -8.73 4.92 15.82
C PRO A 21 -7.66 4.81 14.74
N LEU A 22 -6.71 3.88 14.90
CA LEU A 22 -5.72 3.62 13.84
C LEU A 22 -6.38 2.90 12.67
N LEU A 23 -6.23 3.46 11.46
CA LEU A 23 -6.80 2.90 10.24
C LEU A 23 -6.43 1.41 10.08
N SER A 24 -5.16 1.08 10.25
CA SER A 24 -4.64 -0.30 10.13
C SER A 24 -5.30 -1.30 11.10
N LYS A 25 -5.82 -0.84 12.24
CA LYS A 25 -6.54 -1.70 13.20
C LYS A 25 -8.01 -1.88 12.80
N ILE A 26 -8.69 -0.82 12.39
CA ILE A 26 -10.16 -0.83 12.16
C ILE A 26 -10.54 -1.49 10.83
N ILE A 27 -9.61 -1.64 9.89
CA ILE A 27 -9.85 -2.32 8.61
C ILE A 27 -9.67 -3.84 8.70
N LEU A 28 -9.18 -4.36 9.83
CA LEU A 28 -9.03 -5.80 10.01
C LEU A 28 -10.40 -6.48 10.10
N GLU A 29 -10.51 -7.69 9.54
CA GLU A 29 -11.76 -8.46 9.50
C GLU A 29 -12.42 -8.56 10.88
N ALA A 30 -11.62 -8.80 11.93
CA ALA A 30 -12.09 -8.90 13.32
C ALA A 30 -12.78 -7.63 13.85
N ASN A 31 -12.49 -6.46 13.28
CA ASN A 31 -13.06 -5.18 13.69
C ASN A 31 -14.09 -4.63 12.69
N ALA A 32 -14.15 -5.18 11.48
CA ALA A 32 -14.91 -4.61 10.36
C ALA A 32 -16.40 -4.38 10.69
N VAL A 33 -17.06 -5.40 11.26
CA VAL A 33 -18.49 -5.33 11.63
C VAL A 33 -18.74 -4.19 12.61
N ARG A 34 -17.91 -4.10 13.67
CA ARG A 34 -18.02 -3.04 14.67
C ARG A 34 -17.81 -1.66 14.06
N THR A 35 -16.75 -1.50 13.25
CA THR A 35 -16.44 -0.24 12.58
C THR A 35 -17.60 0.25 11.72
N VAL A 36 -18.22 -0.63 10.92
CA VAL A 36 -19.38 -0.27 10.09
C VAL A 36 -20.62 0.01 10.95
N GLN A 37 -20.89 -0.79 11.98
CA GLN A 37 -22.07 -0.66 12.84
C GLN A 37 -22.11 0.66 13.62
N GLU A 38 -20.94 1.18 13.99
CA GLU A 38 -20.78 2.43 14.73
C GLU A 38 -20.83 3.67 13.82
N TYR A 39 -20.76 3.51 12.50
CA TYR A 39 -20.74 4.63 11.56
C TYR A 39 -22.14 5.21 11.29
N LEU A 40 -22.25 6.55 11.31
CA LEU A 40 -23.49 7.27 11.01
C LEU A 40 -23.47 7.80 9.56
N PHE A 41 -24.35 7.24 8.72
CA PHE A 41 -24.54 7.69 7.35
C PHE A 41 -25.52 8.87 7.31
N THR A 42 -24.99 10.09 7.26
CA THR A 42 -25.79 11.28 6.91
C THR A 42 -26.06 11.30 5.40
N PRO A 43 -27.06 12.05 4.90
CA PRO A 43 -27.32 12.13 3.46
C PRO A 43 -26.12 12.57 2.62
N SER A 44 -25.30 13.50 3.12
CA SER A 44 -24.08 13.94 2.42
C SER A 44 -23.01 12.85 2.39
N LEU A 45 -22.75 12.20 3.53
CA LEU A 45 -21.78 11.10 3.61
C LEU A 45 -22.21 9.94 2.74
N ARG A 46 -23.49 9.56 2.76
CA ARG A 46 -24.09 8.54 1.89
C ARG A 46 -23.74 8.80 0.42
N ALA A 47 -23.95 10.03 -0.07
CA ALA A 47 -23.65 10.36 -1.46
C ALA A 47 -22.17 10.12 -1.83
N HIS A 48 -21.24 10.38 -0.90
CA HIS A 48 -19.82 10.08 -1.12
C HIS A 48 -19.54 8.58 -1.17
N PHE A 49 -20.16 7.77 -0.31
CA PHE A 49 -20.06 6.30 -0.39
C PHE A 49 -20.62 5.79 -1.72
N GLN A 50 -21.80 6.26 -2.13
CA GLN A 50 -22.42 5.88 -3.40
C GLN A 50 -21.48 6.16 -4.57
N MET A 51 -20.89 7.35 -4.64
CA MET A 51 -19.95 7.70 -5.70
C MET A 51 -18.78 6.71 -5.81
N VAL A 52 -18.17 6.33 -4.68
CA VAL A 52 -17.05 5.36 -4.68
C VAL A 52 -17.55 3.96 -5.03
N PHE A 53 -18.71 3.55 -4.51
CA PHE A 53 -19.29 2.25 -4.80
C PHE A 53 -19.69 2.09 -6.26
N GLU A 54 -20.23 3.13 -6.90
CA GLU A 54 -20.51 3.16 -8.34
C GLU A 54 -19.25 2.92 -9.16
N CYS A 55 -18.14 3.58 -8.82
CA CYS A 55 -16.85 3.34 -9.45
C CYS A 55 -16.43 1.86 -9.29
N ALA A 56 -16.50 1.31 -8.08
CA ALA A 56 -16.12 -0.08 -7.82
C ALA A 56 -17.01 -1.10 -8.56
N VAL A 57 -18.33 -0.94 -8.49
CA VAL A 57 -19.32 -1.82 -9.15
C VAL A 57 -19.12 -1.82 -10.67
N HIS A 58 -18.89 -0.65 -11.26
CA HIS A 58 -18.62 -0.52 -12.69
C HIS A 58 -17.16 -0.77 -13.07
N ARG A 59 -16.33 -1.21 -12.12
CA ARG A 59 -14.90 -1.46 -12.29
C ARG A 59 -14.13 -0.24 -12.81
N ARG A 60 -14.62 0.97 -12.63
CA ARG A 60 -13.97 2.21 -13.08
C ARG A 60 -12.97 2.66 -12.01
N GLY A 61 -11.68 2.57 -12.30
CA GLY A 61 -10.65 3.09 -11.39
C GLY A 61 -10.71 4.63 -11.32
N GLN A 62 -10.51 5.18 -10.13
CA GLN A 62 -10.63 6.62 -9.86
C GLN A 62 -9.89 6.98 -8.57
N GLY A 63 -9.31 8.19 -8.52
CA GLY A 63 -8.79 8.80 -7.29
C GLY A 63 -9.80 9.73 -6.62
N PHE A 64 -9.79 9.76 -5.27
CA PHE A 64 -10.63 10.63 -4.45
C PHE A 64 -9.80 11.34 -3.38
N TRP A 65 -10.10 12.60 -3.13
CA TRP A 65 -9.52 13.36 -2.03
C TRP A 65 -10.55 13.55 -0.91
N VAL A 66 -10.20 13.13 0.31
CA VAL A 66 -11.06 13.30 1.49
C VAL A 66 -10.51 14.44 2.33
N GLN A 67 -11.20 15.57 2.31
CA GLN A 67 -10.88 16.73 3.12
C GLN A 67 -11.89 16.89 4.25
N ALA A 68 -11.40 16.95 5.49
CA ALA A 68 -12.21 17.17 6.67
C ALA A 68 -11.36 17.80 7.78
N GLU A 69 -12.02 18.47 8.74
CA GLU A 69 -11.36 19.02 9.92
C GLU A 69 -10.88 17.90 10.86
N TYR A 70 -9.89 18.21 11.70
CA TYR A 70 -9.42 17.28 12.73
C TYR A 70 -10.57 16.90 13.66
N GLY A 71 -10.77 15.60 13.88
CA GLY A 71 -11.87 15.09 14.71
C GLY A 71 -13.21 14.93 13.99
N ALA A 72 -13.33 15.29 12.70
CA ALA A 72 -14.56 15.11 11.92
C ALA A 72 -14.89 13.65 11.54
N GLY A 73 -14.09 12.68 12.01
CA GLY A 73 -14.32 11.25 11.74
C GLY A 73 -13.76 10.73 10.42
N LYS A 74 -12.79 11.43 9.79
CA LYS A 74 -12.13 11.01 8.53
C LYS A 74 -11.64 9.55 8.57
N THR A 75 -10.92 9.16 9.61
CA THR A 75 -10.39 7.79 9.72
C THR A 75 -11.51 6.76 9.87
N HIS A 76 -12.61 7.09 10.56
CA HIS A 76 -13.78 6.21 10.66
C HIS A 76 -14.55 6.12 9.34
N PHE A 77 -14.66 7.22 8.58
CA PHE A 77 -15.16 7.23 7.21
C PHE A 77 -14.33 6.30 6.31
N LEU A 78 -13.01 6.47 6.31
CA LEU A 78 -12.08 5.66 5.52
C LEU A 78 -12.14 4.18 5.92
N GLY A 79 -12.12 3.88 7.22
CA GLY A 79 -12.23 2.50 7.70
C GLY A 79 -13.55 1.84 7.31
N THR A 80 -14.66 2.55 7.42
CA THR A 80 -15.99 2.07 7.00
C THR A 80 -16.02 1.82 5.50
N LEU A 81 -15.50 2.74 4.69
CA LEU A 81 -15.42 2.62 3.23
C LEU A 81 -14.58 1.43 2.81
N VAL A 82 -13.37 1.31 3.37
CA VAL A 82 -12.46 0.17 3.09
C VAL A 82 -13.15 -1.14 3.44
N ASN A 83 -13.70 -1.26 4.65
CA ASN A 83 -14.35 -2.49 5.10
C ASN A 83 -15.48 -2.93 4.15
N LEU A 84 -16.33 -2.01 3.72
CA LEU A 84 -17.44 -2.31 2.81
C LEU A 84 -16.99 -2.66 1.37
N LEU A 85 -15.81 -2.22 0.96
CA LEU A 85 -15.24 -2.53 -0.36
C LEU A 85 -14.45 -3.85 -0.40
N ILE A 86 -13.90 -4.29 0.74
CA ILE A 86 -12.92 -5.39 0.77
C ILE A 86 -13.51 -6.67 1.35
N TRP A 87 -14.39 -6.54 2.35
CA TRP A 87 -14.98 -7.68 3.03
C TRP A 87 -16.35 -7.98 2.42
N ARG A 88 -16.55 -9.25 2.08
CA ARG A 88 -17.77 -9.75 1.41
C ARG A 88 -18.72 -10.46 2.38
N ASP A 89 -18.47 -10.31 3.67
CA ASP A 89 -19.29 -10.95 4.71
C ASP A 89 -20.70 -10.35 4.72
N GLU A 90 -21.71 -11.22 4.69
CA GLU A 90 -23.10 -10.82 4.80
C GLU A 90 -23.39 -10.17 6.17
N ALA A 91 -22.71 -10.60 7.23
CA ALA A 91 -22.85 -10.00 8.57
C ALA A 91 -22.39 -8.53 8.59
N LEU A 92 -21.35 -8.18 7.82
CA LEU A 92 -20.90 -6.81 7.66
C LEU A 92 -21.99 -5.92 7.03
N TRP A 93 -22.57 -6.38 5.92
CA TRP A 93 -23.64 -5.64 5.25
C TRP A 93 -24.94 -5.59 6.06
N LYS A 94 -25.23 -6.61 6.89
CA LYS A 94 -26.33 -6.56 7.86
C LYS A 94 -26.13 -5.48 8.92
N ALA A 95 -24.88 -5.15 9.26
CA ALA A 95 -24.54 -4.11 10.23
C ALA A 95 -24.66 -2.67 9.68
N VAL A 96 -24.75 -2.50 8.35
CA VAL A 96 -25.01 -1.20 7.73
C VAL A 96 -26.43 -0.74 8.07
N ARG A 97 -26.54 0.39 8.80
CA ARG A 97 -27.82 0.98 9.22
C ARG A 97 -28.54 1.74 8.11
N ASP A 98 -27.84 2.04 7.01
CA ASP A 98 -28.38 2.73 5.85
C ASP A 98 -29.00 1.72 4.86
N ASP A 99 -30.33 1.66 4.85
CA ASP A 99 -31.08 0.72 4.03
C ASP A 99 -30.87 0.90 2.53
N ASP A 100 -30.71 2.16 2.09
CA ASP A 100 -30.54 2.49 0.68
C ASP A 100 -29.19 1.97 0.18
N LEU A 101 -28.11 2.24 0.92
CA LEU A 101 -26.77 1.70 0.60
C LEU A 101 -26.78 0.17 0.60
N ARG A 102 -27.37 -0.45 1.63
CA ARG A 102 -27.39 -1.90 1.79
C ARG A 102 -28.12 -2.59 0.64
N LYS A 103 -29.35 -2.15 0.31
CA LYS A 103 -30.17 -2.76 -0.75
C LYS A 103 -29.55 -2.55 -2.13
N THR A 104 -28.90 -1.41 -2.34
CA THR A 104 -28.33 -1.05 -3.65
C THR A 104 -26.99 -1.73 -3.90
N TYR A 105 -26.08 -1.76 -2.91
CA TYR A 105 -24.68 -2.11 -3.15
C TYR A 105 -24.21 -3.44 -2.55
N ALA A 106 -24.90 -4.02 -1.56
CA ALA A 106 -24.42 -5.25 -0.93
C ALA A 106 -24.23 -6.39 -1.94
N HIS A 107 -25.22 -6.63 -2.81
CA HIS A 107 -25.11 -7.68 -3.83
C HIS A 107 -24.13 -7.32 -4.95
N PRO A 108 -24.17 -6.13 -5.59
CA PRO A 108 -23.18 -5.76 -6.61
C PRO A 108 -21.73 -5.81 -6.10
N LEU A 109 -21.44 -5.27 -4.92
CA LEU A 109 -20.07 -5.25 -4.38
C LEU A 109 -19.58 -6.64 -3.97
N SER A 110 -20.46 -7.58 -3.62
CA SER A 110 -20.06 -8.97 -3.36
C SER A 110 -19.37 -9.66 -4.55
N LYS A 111 -19.58 -9.13 -5.77
CA LYS A 111 -19.00 -9.62 -7.03
C LYS A 111 -17.67 -8.97 -7.39
N VAL A 112 -17.21 -8.00 -6.61
CA VAL A 112 -15.95 -7.28 -6.82
C VAL A 112 -14.97 -7.66 -5.72
N ARG A 113 -13.75 -8.00 -6.10
CA ARG A 113 -12.66 -8.32 -5.16
C ARG A 113 -11.56 -7.28 -5.30
N MET A 114 -11.51 -6.34 -4.38
CA MET A 114 -10.42 -5.36 -4.31
C MET A 114 -9.36 -5.82 -3.31
N PHE A 115 -8.09 -5.73 -3.68
CA PHE A 115 -6.98 -5.94 -2.76
C PHE A 115 -6.66 -4.62 -2.05
N PRO A 116 -6.81 -4.51 -0.73
CA PRO A 116 -6.59 -3.26 -0.02
C PRO A 116 -5.12 -3.03 0.30
N VAL A 117 -4.71 -1.77 0.18
CA VAL A 117 -3.46 -1.22 0.68
C VAL A 117 -3.81 0.05 1.43
N ALA A 118 -4.06 -0.08 2.73
CA ALA A 118 -4.62 0.99 3.55
C ALA A 118 -3.75 1.27 4.77
N PHE A 119 -3.26 2.50 4.89
CA PHE A 119 -2.30 2.89 5.91
C PHE A 119 -2.37 4.39 6.22
N SER A 120 -1.70 4.81 7.30
CA SER A 120 -1.54 6.21 7.68
C SER A 120 -0.09 6.61 7.50
N LEU A 121 0.17 7.74 6.84
CA LEU A 121 1.52 8.28 6.70
C LEU A 121 2.06 8.94 7.97
N ARG A 122 1.24 9.04 9.03
CA ARG A 122 1.65 9.61 10.30
C ARG A 122 2.79 8.80 10.90
N GLY A 123 3.94 9.45 11.09
CA GLY A 123 5.13 8.81 11.65
C GLY A 123 5.84 7.85 10.69
N MET A 124 5.46 7.80 9.42
CA MET A 124 6.19 7.06 8.39
C MET A 124 7.30 7.92 7.80
N GLY A 125 8.44 7.30 7.47
CA GLY A 125 9.59 7.97 6.87
C GLY A 125 10.79 8.15 7.80
N ALA A 126 11.96 8.23 7.20
CA ALA A 126 13.26 8.47 7.79
C ALA A 126 13.45 9.95 8.16
N ALA A 127 14.05 10.17 9.33
CA ALA A 127 14.35 11.50 9.84
C ALA A 127 15.40 12.27 9.01
N ASP A 128 16.05 11.62 8.03
CA ASP A 128 17.12 12.17 7.20
C ASP A 128 16.64 12.75 5.86
N GLY A 129 15.33 12.71 5.58
CA GLY A 129 14.74 13.31 4.38
C GLY A 129 14.96 12.53 3.09
N ALA A 130 15.44 11.28 3.16
CA ALA A 130 15.51 10.35 2.02
C ALA A 130 14.19 9.61 1.76
N ASP A 131 13.08 10.24 2.14
CA ASP A 131 11.75 9.68 2.15
C ASP A 131 11.13 9.62 0.77
N SER A 132 10.66 8.44 0.38
CA SER A 132 10.05 8.17 -0.92
C SER A 132 8.68 7.55 -0.72
N LEU A 133 7.65 8.20 -1.25
CA LEU A 133 6.28 7.68 -1.20
C LEU A 133 6.17 6.36 -1.96
N MET A 134 6.94 6.18 -3.03
CA MET A 134 7.02 4.91 -3.75
C MET A 134 7.48 3.77 -2.84
N ARG A 135 8.57 3.98 -2.08
CA ARG A 135 9.10 2.96 -1.16
C ARG A 135 8.11 2.62 -0.06
N ILE A 136 7.43 3.63 0.49
CA ILE A 136 6.37 3.40 1.47
C ILE A 136 5.26 2.56 0.86
N LEU A 137 4.77 2.90 -0.34
CA LEU A 137 3.73 2.13 -1.00
C LEU A 137 4.16 0.68 -1.24
N GLU A 138 5.40 0.43 -1.67
CA GLU A 138 5.95 -0.93 -1.79
C GLU A 138 5.93 -1.68 -0.45
N GLU A 139 6.36 -1.04 0.63
CA GLU A 139 6.32 -1.61 1.98
C GLU A 139 4.90 -1.89 2.45
N GLN A 140 3.94 -1.01 2.16
CA GLN A 140 2.56 -1.18 2.57
C GLN A 140 1.81 -2.22 1.72
N ILE A 141 2.18 -2.38 0.45
CA ILE A 141 1.70 -3.50 -0.38
C ILE A 141 2.22 -4.82 0.21
N ARG A 142 3.51 -4.89 0.56
CA ARG A 142 4.13 -6.05 1.21
C ARG A 142 3.43 -6.40 2.52
N GLU A 143 3.16 -5.41 3.36
CA GLU A 143 2.47 -5.62 4.63
C GLU A 143 1.02 -6.09 4.45
N SER A 144 0.32 -5.53 3.46
CA SER A 144 -1.03 -5.96 3.10
C SER A 144 -1.05 -7.40 2.60
N LEU A 145 -0.04 -7.82 1.81
CA LEU A 145 0.09 -9.21 1.37
C LEU A 145 0.30 -10.15 2.57
N ARG A 146 1.21 -9.82 3.49
CA ARG A 146 1.42 -10.65 4.70
C ARG A 146 0.18 -10.82 5.54
N THR A 147 -0.59 -9.74 5.68
CA THR A 147 -1.77 -9.73 6.54
C THR A 147 -2.96 -10.43 5.90
N ILE A 148 -3.18 -10.24 4.59
CA ILE A 148 -4.44 -10.62 3.92
C ILE A 148 -4.25 -11.81 2.98
N ARG A 149 -3.07 -11.96 2.36
CA ARG A 149 -2.73 -13.00 1.38
C ARG A 149 -1.30 -13.51 1.59
N PRO A 150 -0.99 -14.12 2.73
CA PRO A 150 0.36 -14.61 3.03
C PRO A 150 0.85 -15.64 1.99
N ASP A 151 -0.08 -16.32 1.31
CA ASP A 151 0.20 -17.25 0.20
C ASP A 151 0.76 -16.58 -1.06
N LEU A 152 0.62 -15.26 -1.20
CA LEU A 152 1.13 -14.45 -2.30
C LEU A 152 2.41 -13.68 -1.95
N ASP A 153 2.72 -13.50 -0.66
CA ASP A 153 3.82 -12.64 -0.20
C ASP A 153 5.14 -12.99 -0.92
N GLU A 154 5.59 -14.24 -0.80
CA GLU A 154 6.86 -14.66 -1.40
C GLU A 154 6.84 -14.79 -2.92
N LYS A 155 5.66 -14.77 -3.55
CA LYS A 155 5.52 -15.00 -5.00
C LYS A 155 5.63 -13.72 -5.80
N ILE A 156 5.36 -12.57 -5.19
CA ILE A 156 5.28 -11.28 -5.88
C ILE A 156 6.53 -10.47 -5.54
N PRO A 157 7.45 -10.25 -6.50
CA PRO A 157 8.57 -9.35 -6.30
C PRO A 157 8.07 -7.90 -6.35
N ILE A 158 8.23 -7.19 -5.23
CA ILE A 158 7.72 -5.83 -5.04
C ILE A 158 8.83 -4.82 -5.10
N THR A 159 10.01 -5.09 -4.52
CA THR A 159 11.12 -4.12 -4.48
C THR A 159 12.03 -4.25 -5.71
N SER A 160 12.94 -3.28 -5.90
CA SER A 160 13.83 -3.26 -7.06
C SER A 160 14.86 -4.39 -6.98
N GLU A 161 15.31 -4.70 -5.77
CA GLU A 161 16.17 -5.83 -5.48
C GLU A 161 15.46 -7.17 -5.76
N GLU A 162 14.19 -7.28 -5.39
CA GLU A 162 13.41 -8.50 -5.65
C GLU A 162 13.12 -8.68 -7.15
N LEU A 163 12.85 -7.59 -7.89
CA LEU A 163 12.77 -7.65 -9.35
C LEU A 163 14.10 -8.01 -9.99
N ALA A 164 15.22 -7.51 -9.48
CA ALA A 164 16.54 -7.85 -9.99
C ALA A 164 16.84 -9.35 -9.80
N ASP A 165 16.52 -9.91 -8.63
CA ASP A 165 16.61 -11.36 -8.39
C ASP A 165 15.70 -12.16 -9.34
N HIS A 166 14.44 -11.70 -9.50
CA HIS A 166 13.49 -12.33 -10.41
C HIS A 166 14.04 -12.36 -11.83
N TRP A 167 14.39 -11.19 -12.38
CA TRP A 167 14.96 -11.05 -13.71
C TRP A 167 16.17 -11.97 -13.91
N TYR A 168 17.11 -11.99 -12.96
CA TYR A 168 18.29 -12.85 -13.05
C TYR A 168 17.92 -14.32 -13.19
N ARG A 169 16.91 -14.78 -12.44
CA ARG A 169 16.50 -16.19 -12.44
C ARG A 169 15.66 -16.60 -13.63
N THR A 170 14.77 -15.72 -14.10
CA THR A 170 13.70 -16.10 -15.03
C THR A 170 13.83 -15.48 -16.42
N GLU A 171 14.46 -14.32 -16.54
CA GLU A 171 14.46 -13.51 -17.77
C GLU A 171 15.86 -13.30 -18.34
N SER A 172 16.91 -13.41 -17.52
CA SER A 172 18.27 -13.13 -17.96
C SER A 172 18.79 -14.18 -18.95
N THR A 173 19.42 -13.67 -19.99
CA THR A 173 20.11 -14.42 -21.04
C THR A 173 21.45 -14.97 -20.55
N ASP A 174 22.05 -15.88 -21.31
CA ASP A 174 23.34 -16.46 -20.96
C ASP A 174 24.48 -15.43 -20.89
N TRP A 175 24.44 -14.40 -21.73
CA TRP A 175 25.44 -13.33 -21.71
C TRP A 175 25.28 -12.42 -20.49
N GLU A 176 24.03 -12.12 -20.08
CA GLU A 176 23.76 -11.37 -18.84
C GLU A 176 24.18 -12.16 -17.61
N LYS A 177 23.95 -13.48 -17.60
CA LYS A 177 24.43 -14.37 -16.52
C LYS A 177 25.95 -14.43 -16.45
N ALA A 178 26.64 -14.48 -17.58
CA ALA A 178 28.10 -14.41 -17.63
C ALA A 178 28.61 -13.06 -17.09
N GLY A 179 27.98 -11.94 -17.49
CA GLY A 179 28.30 -10.61 -16.96
C GLY A 179 28.10 -10.50 -15.45
N ALA A 180 27.01 -11.05 -14.93
CA ALA A 180 26.75 -11.11 -13.49
C ALA A 180 27.82 -11.96 -12.77
N ARG A 181 28.20 -13.12 -13.32
CA ARG A 181 29.29 -13.93 -12.74
C ARG A 181 30.59 -13.15 -12.64
N SER A 182 31.02 -12.50 -13.72
CA SER A 182 32.23 -11.67 -13.71
C SER A 182 32.16 -10.53 -12.70
N PHE A 183 31.00 -9.88 -12.55
CA PHE A 183 30.81 -8.83 -11.54
C PHE A 183 30.91 -9.38 -10.11
N PHE A 184 30.19 -10.46 -9.80
CA PHE A 184 30.17 -11.05 -8.45
C PHE A 184 31.52 -11.68 -8.06
N GLU A 185 32.22 -12.33 -8.98
CA GLU A 185 33.56 -12.86 -8.73
C GLU A 185 34.56 -11.74 -8.42
N LYS A 186 34.47 -10.61 -9.14
CA LYS A 186 35.36 -9.46 -8.94
C LYS A 186 35.07 -8.70 -7.64
N GLU A 187 33.80 -8.35 -7.41
CA GLU A 187 33.41 -7.46 -6.32
C GLU A 187 33.17 -8.20 -5.00
N ASN A 188 32.61 -9.41 -5.09
CA ASN A 188 32.13 -10.15 -3.93
C ASN A 188 32.93 -11.45 -3.68
N LYS A 189 33.88 -11.80 -4.56
CA LYS A 189 34.74 -13.00 -4.46
C LYS A 189 33.93 -14.30 -4.33
N ALA A 190 32.75 -14.34 -4.94
CA ALA A 190 31.84 -15.47 -4.92
C ALA A 190 31.07 -15.52 -6.24
N SER A 191 30.54 -16.69 -6.62
CA SER A 191 29.57 -16.76 -7.69
C SER A 191 28.24 -16.08 -7.29
N PRO A 192 27.41 -15.65 -8.26
CA PRO A 192 26.08 -15.09 -7.99
C PRO A 192 25.23 -16.00 -7.08
N GLU A 193 25.23 -17.30 -7.35
CA GLU A 193 24.44 -18.29 -6.62
C GLU A 193 24.93 -18.49 -5.19
N GLU A 194 26.26 -18.51 -4.97
CA GLU A 194 26.86 -18.58 -3.63
C GLU A 194 26.54 -17.32 -2.83
N TYR A 195 26.71 -16.14 -3.44
CA TYR A 195 26.41 -14.87 -2.78
C TYR A 195 24.94 -14.78 -2.37
N ARG A 196 24.03 -15.17 -3.27
CA ARG A 196 22.58 -15.20 -3.00
C ARG A 196 22.24 -16.14 -1.86
N LYS A 197 22.85 -17.33 -1.82
CA LYS A 197 22.61 -18.30 -0.74
C LYS A 197 23.14 -17.81 0.61
N ALA A 198 24.28 -17.13 0.63
CA ALA A 198 24.91 -16.64 1.86
C ALA A 198 24.25 -15.36 2.42
N ASN A 199 23.82 -14.44 1.54
CA ASN A 199 23.38 -13.09 1.94
C ASN A 199 21.89 -12.84 1.74
N GLY A 200 21.18 -13.75 1.08
CA GLY A 200 19.75 -13.65 0.80
C GLY A 200 19.40 -12.78 -0.40
N VAL A 201 18.11 -12.79 -0.74
CA VAL A 201 17.54 -12.19 -1.97
C VAL A 201 17.77 -10.69 -2.05
N LYS A 202 17.53 -9.95 -0.96
CA LYS A 202 17.64 -8.48 -0.96
C LYS A 202 19.08 -8.01 -1.17
N ALA A 203 20.05 -8.63 -0.51
CA ALA A 203 21.46 -8.27 -0.68
C ALA A 203 21.95 -8.61 -2.10
N PHE A 204 21.59 -9.79 -2.61
CA PHE A 204 21.90 -10.20 -3.97
C PHE A 204 21.30 -9.26 -5.02
N GLY A 205 20.00 -8.96 -4.91
CA GLY A 205 19.31 -8.04 -5.80
C GLY A 205 19.91 -6.64 -5.78
N ARG A 206 20.32 -6.13 -4.61
CA ARG A 206 21.01 -4.84 -4.47
C ARG A 206 22.32 -4.81 -5.26
N GLU A 207 23.12 -5.86 -5.16
CA GLU A 207 24.37 -5.99 -5.92
C GLU A 207 24.12 -6.09 -7.43
N LEU A 208 23.06 -6.79 -7.84
CA LEU A 208 22.63 -6.79 -9.24
C LEU A 208 22.23 -5.40 -9.72
N VAL A 209 21.46 -4.64 -8.94
CA VAL A 209 21.15 -3.24 -9.29
C VAL A 209 22.44 -2.41 -9.39
N ARG A 210 23.37 -2.57 -8.44
CA ARG A 210 24.68 -1.88 -8.42
C ARG A 210 25.52 -2.19 -9.66
N SER A 211 25.42 -3.40 -10.21
CA SER A 211 26.14 -3.79 -11.43
C SER A 211 25.67 -3.06 -12.70
N GLY A 212 24.47 -2.48 -12.69
CA GLY A 212 23.85 -1.86 -13.87
C GLY A 212 23.34 -2.85 -14.93
N LEU A 213 23.59 -4.15 -14.79
CA LEU A 213 23.13 -5.18 -15.72
C LEU A 213 21.61 -5.20 -15.94
N PRO A 214 20.76 -5.09 -14.90
CA PRO A 214 19.31 -5.08 -15.10
C PRO A 214 18.75 -3.69 -15.50
N GLN A 215 19.60 -2.72 -15.87
CA GLN A 215 19.13 -1.38 -16.22
C GLN A 215 18.12 -1.43 -17.38
N GLY A 216 16.98 -0.74 -17.20
CA GLY A 216 15.86 -0.79 -18.14
C GLY A 216 14.95 -2.02 -18.00
N LYS A 217 15.29 -3.00 -17.15
CA LYS A 217 14.46 -4.19 -16.84
C LYS A 217 13.74 -4.09 -15.50
N LEU A 218 14.22 -3.23 -14.60
CA LEU A 218 13.67 -3.07 -13.25
C LEU A 218 12.41 -2.21 -13.17
N LYS A 219 11.78 -1.89 -14.31
CA LYS A 219 10.54 -1.08 -14.36
C LYS A 219 10.72 0.22 -13.60
N GLY A 220 11.77 0.96 -13.96
CA GLY A 220 12.25 2.11 -13.19
C GLY A 220 11.29 3.30 -13.15
N LYS A 221 10.23 3.31 -13.98
CA LYS A 221 9.16 4.31 -13.93
C LYS A 221 8.04 3.85 -13.02
N PHE A 222 7.47 4.75 -12.22
CA PHE A 222 6.37 4.43 -11.30
C PHE A 222 5.21 3.71 -12.00
N LYS A 223 4.83 4.15 -13.20
CA LYS A 223 3.81 3.49 -14.02
C LYS A 223 4.11 2.01 -14.25
N GLU A 224 5.28 1.69 -14.81
CA GLU A 224 5.67 0.32 -15.13
C GLU A 224 5.73 -0.55 -13.86
N ARG A 225 6.22 0.05 -12.77
CA ARG A 225 6.34 -0.60 -11.47
C ARG A 225 4.99 -0.96 -10.88
N PHE A 226 4.06 -0.01 -10.79
CA PHE A 226 2.73 -0.28 -10.26
C PHE A 226 1.89 -1.14 -11.21
N SER A 227 2.01 -0.98 -12.53
CA SER A 227 1.36 -1.89 -13.49
C SER A 227 1.78 -3.33 -13.26
N TRP A 228 3.09 -3.58 -13.04
CA TRP A 228 3.55 -4.92 -12.71
C TRP A 228 2.95 -5.45 -11.42
N ILE A 229 3.02 -4.68 -10.33
CA ILE A 229 2.52 -5.13 -9.03
C ILE A 229 1.00 -5.38 -9.12
N TYR A 230 0.26 -4.47 -9.76
CA TYR A 230 -1.17 -4.61 -10.03
C TYR A 230 -1.45 -5.92 -10.78
N GLU A 231 -0.74 -6.20 -11.88
CA GLU A 231 -0.92 -7.42 -12.65
C GLU A 231 -0.61 -8.68 -11.85
N GLN A 232 0.46 -8.68 -11.05
CA GLN A 232 0.81 -9.85 -10.24
C GLN A 232 -0.26 -10.13 -9.18
N ILE A 233 -0.71 -9.10 -8.46
CA ILE A 233 -1.72 -9.25 -7.41
C ILE A 233 -3.08 -9.65 -8.00
N THR A 234 -3.50 -9.03 -9.10
CA THR A 234 -4.80 -9.34 -9.72
C THR A 234 -4.81 -10.72 -10.38
N LYS A 235 -3.76 -11.09 -11.13
CA LYS A 235 -3.67 -12.39 -11.81
C LYS A 235 -3.47 -13.55 -10.84
N LEU A 236 -2.53 -13.43 -9.89
CA LEU A 236 -2.23 -14.52 -8.94
C LEU A 236 -3.23 -14.56 -7.78
N GLY A 237 -3.77 -13.41 -7.39
CA GLY A 237 -4.68 -13.28 -6.26
C GLY A 237 -6.16 -13.34 -6.61
N GLU A 238 -6.51 -13.34 -7.90
CA GLU A 238 -7.89 -13.29 -8.41
C GLU A 238 -8.67 -12.07 -7.89
N TYR A 239 -8.01 -10.91 -7.90
CA TYR A 239 -8.60 -9.62 -7.56
C TYR A 239 -8.98 -8.87 -8.84
N ASP A 240 -10.10 -8.15 -8.79
CA ASP A 240 -10.54 -7.25 -9.87
C ASP A 240 -9.78 -5.91 -9.86
N GLY A 241 -9.12 -5.58 -8.75
CA GLY A 241 -8.30 -4.36 -8.66
C GLY A 241 -7.64 -4.17 -7.30
N LEU A 242 -6.95 -3.05 -7.14
CA LEU A 242 -6.29 -2.62 -5.91
C LEU A 242 -7.00 -1.36 -5.36
N LEU A 243 -7.13 -1.27 -4.04
CA LEU A 243 -7.67 -0.12 -3.33
C LEU A 243 -6.57 0.50 -2.46
N PHE A 244 -6.02 1.63 -2.88
CA PHE A 244 -5.08 2.40 -2.07
C PHE A 244 -5.84 3.41 -1.20
N VAL A 245 -5.59 3.36 0.11
CA VAL A 245 -6.11 4.35 1.07
C VAL A 245 -4.97 4.89 1.89
N VAL A 246 -4.70 6.18 1.70
CA VAL A 246 -3.60 6.89 2.35
C VAL A 246 -4.19 7.93 3.30
N ASP A 247 -4.16 7.64 4.60
CA ASP A 247 -4.57 8.61 5.62
C ASP A 247 -3.40 9.50 6.06
N GLU A 248 -3.74 10.66 6.60
CA GLU A 248 -2.81 11.68 7.11
C GLU A 248 -1.76 12.18 6.11
N PHE A 249 -2.09 12.19 4.82
CA PHE A 249 -1.21 12.69 3.76
C PHE A 249 -0.77 14.16 3.97
N ARG A 250 -1.59 14.98 4.64
CA ARG A 250 -1.19 16.36 4.94
C ARG A 250 0.10 16.42 5.75
N SER A 251 0.26 15.53 6.73
CA SER A 251 1.49 15.45 7.55
C SER A 251 2.72 15.02 6.74
N TRP A 252 2.50 14.30 5.64
CA TRP A 252 3.54 13.96 4.68
C TRP A 252 3.93 15.18 3.83
N GLN A 253 2.95 15.88 3.26
CA GLN A 253 3.17 17.11 2.48
C GLN A 253 3.88 18.21 3.27
N ASP A 254 3.62 18.33 4.58
CA ASP A 254 4.28 19.35 5.39
C ASP A 254 5.81 19.10 5.49
N ARG A 255 6.29 17.87 5.25
CA ARG A 255 7.72 17.55 5.12
C ARG A 255 8.22 17.67 3.69
N HIS A 256 7.39 17.31 2.71
CA HIS A 256 7.71 17.40 1.29
C HIS A 256 7.15 18.70 0.74
N VAL A 257 7.84 19.81 1.03
CA VAL A 257 7.35 21.15 0.65
C VAL A 257 7.32 21.30 -0.86
N GLN A 258 6.30 22.02 -1.36
CA GLN A 258 6.15 22.32 -2.78
C GLN A 258 7.43 22.93 -3.38
N GLY A 259 7.82 22.44 -4.56
CA GLY A 259 9.04 22.86 -5.26
C GLY A 259 10.29 22.04 -4.91
N THR A 260 10.19 21.07 -4.00
CA THR A 260 11.24 20.08 -3.75
C THR A 260 11.12 18.89 -4.70
N ALA A 261 12.23 18.16 -4.90
CA ALA A 261 12.22 16.93 -5.69
C ALA A 261 11.31 15.85 -5.08
N ALA A 262 11.26 15.77 -3.74
CA ALA A 262 10.40 14.83 -3.03
C ALA A 262 8.91 15.12 -3.24
N TYR A 263 8.51 16.40 -3.25
CA TYR A 263 7.13 16.77 -3.58
C TYR A 263 6.76 16.42 -5.03
N ALA A 264 7.67 16.64 -5.98
CA ALA A 264 7.45 16.27 -7.38
C ALA A 264 7.32 14.74 -7.55
N GLU A 265 8.11 13.96 -6.82
CA GLU A 265 7.97 12.50 -6.76
C GLU A 265 6.59 12.10 -6.22
N ASP A 266 6.15 12.69 -5.11
CA ASP A 266 4.85 12.40 -4.52
C ASP A 266 3.71 12.67 -5.50
N GLU A 267 3.75 13.80 -6.21
CA GLU A 267 2.76 14.14 -7.25
C GLU A 267 2.75 13.11 -8.37
N GLU A 268 3.92 12.73 -8.89
CA GLU A 268 4.03 11.74 -9.97
C GLU A 268 3.47 10.36 -9.54
N VAL A 269 3.77 9.94 -8.30
CA VAL A 269 3.26 8.69 -7.73
C VAL A 269 1.73 8.73 -7.58
N LEU A 270 1.19 9.80 -7.00
CA LEU A 270 -0.25 9.94 -6.80
C LEU A 270 -1.01 10.06 -8.12
N GLU A 271 -0.49 10.82 -9.09
CA GLU A 271 -1.07 10.92 -10.43
C GLU A 271 -1.06 9.56 -11.14
N THR A 272 0.04 8.81 -10.99
CA THR A 272 0.15 7.47 -11.56
C THR A 272 -0.95 6.55 -11.03
N LEU A 273 -1.17 6.54 -9.71
CA LEU A 273 -2.21 5.72 -9.08
C LEU A 273 -3.63 6.17 -9.43
N ALA A 274 -3.88 7.48 -9.44
CA ALA A 274 -5.22 8.04 -9.56
C ALA A 274 -5.74 8.12 -11.00
N TYR A 275 -4.86 8.33 -11.99
CA TYR A 275 -5.26 8.65 -13.36
C TYR A 275 -4.60 7.75 -14.40
N VAL A 276 -3.32 7.43 -14.24
CA VAL A 276 -2.58 6.71 -15.28
C VAL A 276 -2.90 5.21 -15.29
N LEU A 277 -2.92 4.55 -14.13
CA LEU A 277 -3.24 3.11 -14.09
C LEU A 277 -4.71 2.84 -14.43
N PRO A 278 -5.70 3.56 -13.87
CA PRO A 278 -7.11 3.32 -14.17
C PRO A 278 -7.49 3.41 -15.65
N THR A 279 -6.85 4.31 -16.41
CA THR A 279 -7.17 4.54 -17.82
C THR A 279 -6.53 3.54 -18.77
N ASN A 280 -5.46 2.85 -18.34
CA ASN A 280 -4.75 1.89 -19.19
C ASN A 280 -5.20 0.44 -18.99
N HIS A 281 -5.79 0.09 -17.85
CA HIS A 281 -6.26 -1.27 -17.57
C HIS A 281 -7.67 -1.58 -18.13
N HIS A 282 -8.27 -0.63 -18.86
CA HIS A 282 -9.63 -0.71 -19.41
C HIS A 282 -9.71 -0.64 -20.93
N ASN A 283 -8.64 -1.00 -21.65
CA ASN A 283 -8.77 -1.43 -23.05
C ASN A 283 -8.93 -2.95 -23.11
N ILE A 284 -10.04 -3.44 -22.56
CA ILE A 284 -10.58 -4.75 -22.94
C ILE A 284 -11.75 -4.42 -23.87
N LEU A 285 -11.49 -4.48 -25.18
CA LEU A 285 -12.53 -4.57 -26.21
C LEU A 285 -13.22 -5.94 -26.11
#